data_AF-X1C7M4-F1
#
_entry.id   AF-X1C7M4-F1
#
_cell.length_a   1.000
_cell.length_b   1.000
_cell.length_c   1.000
_cell.angle_alpha   90.00
_cell.angle_beta   90.00
_cell.angle_gamma   90.00
#
_symmetry.space_group_name_H-M   'P 1'
#
loop_
_entity.id
_entity.type
_entity.pdbx_description
1 polymer ?
#
loop_
_entity_poly.entity_id
_entity_poly.type
_entity_poly.pdbx_seq_one_letter_code
_entity_poly.pdbx_strand_id
1 'polypeptide(L)'
;LKRIFLWKQVTVAVGGGIACISAGLAAGTITIQLLYLTGLFFLLIAGSHPLVDLRDIDSDRMDGVKTIPIVWGPRFTIRLALTTFTAAAATTWIGFYGLGFNIALPIIGTIALIAFFYMMYPLLGHLNDYEYHEYSVKKLYTRGMPLYFILQIAVLLGSLPL
;
A
#
# COMPACT_ATOMS: atom_id res chain seq x y z
N LEU A 1 1.77 -21.47 1.90
CA LEU A 1 1.80 -20.00 2.13
C LEU A 1 0.49 -19.44 2.69
N LYS A 2 -0.65 -19.54 1.98
CA LYS A 2 -1.92 -18.90 2.42
C LYS A 2 -2.38 -19.26 3.84
N ARG A 3 -2.07 -20.46 4.33
CA ARG A 3 -2.45 -20.92 5.69
C ARG A 3 -1.56 -20.39 6.83
N ILE A 4 -0.42 -19.76 6.50
CA ILE A 4 0.50 -19.20 7.49
C ILE A 4 0.22 -17.70 7.59
N PHE A 5 -0.17 -17.26 8.79
CA PHE A 5 -0.53 -15.87 9.08
C PHE A 5 0.58 -14.91 8.62
N LEU A 6 0.21 -13.81 7.95
CA LEU A 6 1.09 -12.77 7.39
C LEU A 6 2.05 -13.19 6.26
N TRP A 7 2.29 -14.48 6.05
CA TRP A 7 3.32 -14.94 5.12
C TRP A 7 3.03 -14.58 3.66
N LYS A 8 1.74 -14.52 3.28
CA LYS A 8 1.30 -13.99 1.97
C LYS A 8 1.76 -12.53 1.78
N GLN A 9 1.55 -11.69 2.78
CA GLN A 9 1.87 -10.26 2.73
C GLN A 9 3.39 -10.04 2.65
N VAL A 10 4.14 -10.74 3.51
CA VAL A 10 5.61 -10.70 3.50
C VAL A 10 6.17 -11.17 2.16
N THR A 11 5.62 -12.25 1.59
CA THR A 11 6.13 -12.80 0.32
C THR A 11 5.91 -11.85 -0.84
N VAL A 12 4.75 -11.18 -0.92
CA VAL A 12 4.50 -10.17 -1.97
C VAL A 12 5.43 -8.96 -1.80
N ALA A 13 5.60 -8.49 -0.56
CA ALA A 13 6.46 -7.35 -0.27
C ALA A 13 7.95 -7.65 -0.56
N VAL A 14 8.44 -8.82 -0.13
CA VAL A 14 9.81 -9.28 -0.40
C VAL A 14 10.02 -9.53 -1.88
N GLY A 15 9.07 -10.16 -2.57
CA GLY A 15 9.15 -10.41 -4.01
C GLY A 15 9.27 -9.13 -4.82
N GLY A 16 8.44 -8.12 -4.51
CA GLY A 16 8.56 -6.81 -5.15
C GLY A 16 9.85 -6.07 -4.78
N GLY A 17 10.31 -6.20 -3.53
CA GLY A 17 11.60 -5.62 -3.12
C GLY A 17 12.80 -6.24 -3.84
N ILE A 18 12.81 -7.56 -4.01
CA ILE A 18 13.83 -8.25 -4.82
C ILE A 18 13.77 -7.75 -6.27
N ALA A 19 12.58 -7.56 -6.85
CA ALA A 19 12.45 -7.01 -8.20
C ALA A 19 13.06 -5.61 -8.33
N CYS A 20 12.81 -4.71 -7.37
CA CYS A 20 13.40 -3.37 -7.34
C CYS A 20 14.94 -3.41 -7.26
N ILE A 21 15.50 -4.24 -6.36
CA ILE A 21 16.95 -4.37 -6.19
C ILE A 21 17.59 -5.00 -7.43
N SER A 22 16.93 -5.99 -8.03
CA SER A 22 17.40 -6.67 -9.25
C SER A 22 17.47 -5.69 -10.42
N ALA A 23 16.52 -4.77 -10.54
CA ALA A 23 16.55 -3.71 -11.54
C ALA A 23 17.75 -2.76 -11.35
N GLY A 24 18.08 -2.39 -10.11
CA GLY A 24 19.28 -1.60 -9.81
C GLY A 24 20.57 -2.34 -10.13
N LEU A 25 20.67 -3.62 -9.74
CA LEU A 25 21.81 -4.47 -10.07
C LEU A 25 21.99 -4.61 -11.59
N ALA A 26 20.91 -4.79 -12.34
CA ALA A 26 20.95 -4.85 -13.80
C ALA A 26 21.38 -3.52 -14.43
N ALA A 27 21.01 -2.38 -13.83
CA ALA A 27 21.50 -1.06 -14.21
C ALA A 27 22.95 -0.79 -13.77
N GLY A 28 23.59 -1.71 -13.04
CA GLY A 28 24.95 -1.59 -12.55
C GLY A 28 25.11 -0.67 -11.32
N THR A 29 24.01 -0.20 -10.72
CA THR A 29 24.07 0.73 -9.59
C THR A 29 22.97 0.44 -8.56
N ILE A 30 23.34 0.34 -7.28
CA ILE A 30 22.39 0.37 -6.17
C ILE A 30 22.58 1.71 -5.46
N THR A 31 21.63 2.61 -5.65
CA THR A 31 21.65 3.94 -5.02
C THR A 31 20.86 3.93 -3.72
N ILE A 32 21.12 4.92 -2.85
CA ILE A 32 20.33 5.09 -1.63
C ILE A 32 18.86 5.41 -1.95
N GLN A 33 18.61 6.12 -3.06
CA GLN A 33 17.26 6.39 -3.57
C GLN A 33 16.52 5.10 -3.90
N LEU A 34 17.18 4.13 -4.55
CA LEU A 34 16.57 2.85 -4.88
C LEU A 34 16.23 2.05 -3.63
N LEU A 35 17.16 1.97 -2.66
CA LEU A 35 16.91 1.29 -1.39
C LEU A 35 15.76 1.94 -0.62
N TYR A 36 15.71 3.27 -0.63
CA TYR A 36 14.63 4.04 -0.02
C TYR A 36 13.26 3.73 -0.63
N LEU A 37 13.15 3.79 -1.96
CA LEU A 37 11.93 3.46 -2.69
C LEU A 37 11.52 2.00 -2.50
N THR A 38 12.48 1.08 -2.40
CA THR A 38 12.24 -0.33 -2.07
C THR A 38 11.62 -0.46 -0.67
N GLY A 39 12.15 0.28 0.32
CA GLY A 39 11.57 0.33 1.67
C GLY A 39 10.17 0.93 1.69
N LEU A 40 9.94 2.00 0.92
CA LEU A 40 8.61 2.61 0.77
C LEU A 40 7.61 1.66 0.11
N PHE A 41 8.03 0.93 -0.93
CA PHE A 41 7.22 -0.12 -1.56
C PHE A 41 6.85 -1.21 -0.55
N PHE A 42 7.83 -1.70 0.22
CA PHE A 42 7.59 -2.71 1.25
C PHE A 42 6.58 -2.22 2.28
N LEU A 43 6.75 -0.99 2.79
CA LEU A 43 5.84 -0.36 3.74
C LEU A 43 4.41 -0.33 3.19
N LEU A 44 4.23 0.18 1.97
CA LEU A 44 2.93 0.25 1.31
C LEU A 44 2.30 -1.12 1.16
N ILE A 45 3.01 -2.11 0.59
CA ILE A 45 2.45 -3.45 0.42
C ILE A 45 2.10 -4.09 1.76
N ALA A 46 3.02 -4.10 2.74
CA ALA A 46 2.80 -4.75 4.02
C ALA A 46 1.60 -4.14 4.78
N GLY A 47 1.42 -2.83 4.69
CA GLY A 47 0.39 -2.11 5.43
C GLY A 47 -0.96 -1.98 4.71
N SER A 48 -0.98 -1.86 3.37
CA SER A 48 -2.21 -1.61 2.61
C SER A 48 -2.75 -2.83 1.86
N HIS A 49 -1.93 -3.82 1.51
CA HIS A 49 -2.40 -5.03 0.85
C HIS A 49 -3.37 -5.88 1.68
N PRO A 50 -3.35 -5.87 3.04
CA PRO A 50 -4.41 -6.45 3.85
C PRO A 50 -5.84 -5.93 3.55
N LEU A 51 -5.98 -4.76 2.91
CA LEU A 51 -7.28 -4.27 2.45
C LEU A 51 -7.92 -5.15 1.39
N VAL A 52 -7.11 -5.84 0.57
CA VAL A 52 -7.63 -6.78 -0.44
C VAL A 52 -8.28 -7.98 0.25
N ASP A 53 -7.72 -8.41 1.38
CA ASP A 53 -8.25 -9.52 2.17
C ASP A 53 -9.58 -9.17 2.88
N LEU A 54 -10.00 -7.89 2.90
CA LEU A 54 -11.33 -7.49 3.42
C LEU A 54 -12.47 -7.96 2.51
N ARG A 55 -12.24 -7.99 1.19
CA ARG A 55 -13.26 -8.39 0.23
C ARG A 55 -13.58 -9.88 0.35
N ASP A 56 -12.54 -10.67 0.59
CA ASP A 56 -12.60 -12.11 0.55
C ASP A 56 -12.71 -12.69 1.98
N ILE A 57 -13.07 -11.86 2.98
CA ILE A 57 -13.02 -12.20 4.41
C ILE A 57 -13.87 -13.43 4.77
N ASP A 58 -15.09 -13.54 4.23
CA ASP A 58 -15.99 -14.65 4.52
C ASP A 58 -15.53 -15.94 3.84
N SER A 59 -15.09 -15.83 2.57
CA SER A 59 -14.52 -16.96 1.83
C SER A 59 -13.25 -17.49 2.51
N ASP A 60 -12.31 -16.59 2.86
CA ASP A 60 -11.07 -16.95 3.53
C ASP A 60 -11.34 -17.55 4.92
N ARG A 61 -12.38 -17.08 5.62
CA ARG A 61 -12.82 -17.65 6.91
C ARG A 61 -13.35 -19.07 6.74
N MET A 62 -14.18 -19.32 5.73
CA MET A 62 -14.70 -20.66 5.42
C MET A 62 -13.57 -21.64 5.07
N ASP A 63 -12.54 -21.15 4.37
CA ASP A 63 -11.37 -21.95 3.98
C ASP A 63 -10.31 -22.10 5.09
N GLY A 64 -10.55 -21.54 6.28
CA GLY A 64 -9.63 -21.59 7.42
C GLY A 64 -8.32 -20.81 7.21
N VAL A 65 -8.33 -19.82 6.31
CA VAL A 65 -7.21 -18.94 6.01
C VAL A 65 -7.10 -17.86 7.10
N LYS A 66 -5.89 -17.65 7.64
CA LYS A 66 -5.64 -16.60 8.63
C LYS A 66 -5.10 -15.34 7.95
N THR A 67 -5.97 -14.36 7.73
CA THR A 67 -5.61 -13.01 7.23
C THR A 67 -5.70 -11.97 8.35
N ILE A 68 -5.09 -10.79 8.16
CA ILE A 68 -5.17 -9.68 9.13
C ILE A 68 -6.63 -9.30 9.46
N PRO A 69 -7.53 -9.10 8.48
CA PRO A 69 -8.93 -8.77 8.81
C PRO A 69 -9.67 -9.88 9.56
N ILE A 70 -9.27 -11.14 9.42
CA ILE A 70 -9.85 -12.26 10.20
C ILE A 70 -9.32 -12.29 11.63
N VAL A 71 -8.01 -12.09 11.83
CA VAL A 71 -7.35 -12.24 13.14
C VAL A 71 -7.45 -10.98 13.99
N TRP A 72 -7.28 -9.79 13.39
CA TRP A 72 -7.28 -8.49 14.08
C TRP A 72 -8.53 -7.65 13.79
N GLY A 73 -9.39 -8.11 12.89
CA GLY A 73 -10.67 -7.49 12.58
C GLY A 73 -10.59 -6.41 11.48
N PRO A 74 -11.71 -6.16 10.76
CA PRO A 74 -11.76 -5.18 9.67
C PRO A 74 -11.36 -3.76 10.07
N ARG A 75 -11.78 -3.33 11.27
CA ARG A 75 -11.45 -2.02 11.85
C ARG A 75 -9.95 -1.81 11.96
N PHE A 76 -9.23 -2.81 12.45
CA PHE A 76 -7.78 -2.74 12.59
C PHE A 76 -7.11 -2.67 11.23
N THR A 77 -7.54 -3.49 10.26
CA THR A 77 -7.00 -3.51 8.90
C THR A 77 -7.08 -2.14 8.22
N ILE A 78 -8.25 -1.48 8.33
CA ILE A 78 -8.45 -0.15 7.75
C ILE A 78 -7.54 0.88 8.44
N ARG A 79 -7.45 0.85 9.77
CA ARG A 79 -6.56 1.75 10.53
C ARG A 79 -5.08 1.53 10.20
N LEU A 80 -4.65 0.27 10.05
CA LEU A 80 -3.29 -0.08 9.66
C LEU A 80 -2.94 0.52 8.30
N ALA A 81 -3.82 0.36 7.32
CA ALA A 81 -3.61 0.90 5.99
C ALA A 81 -3.63 2.45 5.97
N LEU A 82 -4.55 3.10 6.70
CA LEU A 82 -4.53 4.56 6.86
C LEU A 82 -3.22 5.04 7.49
N THR A 83 -2.77 4.38 8.56
CA THR A 83 -1.48 4.70 9.22
C THR A 83 -0.31 4.54 8.26
N THR A 84 -0.34 3.49 7.44
CA THR A 84 0.67 3.23 6.40
C THR A 84 0.68 4.31 5.33
N PHE A 85 -0.49 4.77 4.89
CA PHE A 85 -0.59 5.88 3.94
C PHE A 85 -0.10 7.21 4.54
N THR A 86 -0.34 7.48 5.82
CA THR A 86 0.23 8.65 6.50
C THR A 86 1.75 8.55 6.60
N ALA A 87 2.27 7.38 6.97
CA ALA A 87 3.71 7.15 7.01
C ALA A 87 4.33 7.31 5.61
N ALA A 88 3.68 6.77 4.57
CA ALA A 88 4.09 6.94 3.18
C ALA A 88 4.11 8.43 2.77
N ALA A 89 3.12 9.22 3.18
CA ALA A 89 3.09 10.66 2.90
C ALA A 89 4.27 11.38 3.56
N ALA A 90 4.58 11.06 4.82
CA ALA A 90 5.76 11.63 5.48
C ALA A 90 7.06 11.23 4.76
N THR A 91 7.17 9.98 4.30
CA THR A 91 8.35 9.52 3.56
C THR A 91 8.52 10.20 2.21
N THR A 92 7.47 10.55 1.47
CA THR A 92 7.65 11.28 0.20
C THR A 92 8.30 12.64 0.41
N TRP A 93 7.94 13.34 1.49
CA TRP A 93 8.57 14.61 1.88
C TRP A 93 10.01 14.43 2.39
N ILE A 94 10.28 13.38 3.18
CA ILE A 94 11.65 13.06 3.62
C ILE A 94 12.54 12.74 2.42
N GLY A 95 12.04 11.98 1.45
CA GLY A 95 12.76 11.69 0.21
C GLY A 95 13.11 12.96 -0.57
N PHE A 96 12.16 13.88 -0.70
CA PHE A 96 12.38 15.17 -1.37
C PHE A 96 13.50 15.98 -0.71
N TYR A 97 13.43 16.21 0.60
CA TYR A 97 14.42 17.03 1.31
C TYR A 97 15.76 16.32 1.54
N GLY A 98 15.76 14.99 1.69
CA GLY A 98 16.93 14.23 2.15
C GLY A 98 17.68 13.44 1.09
N LEU A 99 17.03 13.09 -0.04
CA LEU A 99 17.59 12.14 -1.02
C LEU A 99 17.65 12.68 -2.46
N GLY A 100 17.26 13.94 -2.66
CA GLY A 100 17.33 14.61 -3.97
C GLY A 100 16.25 14.18 -4.94
N PHE A 101 15.14 13.58 -4.48
CA PHE A 101 13.95 13.46 -5.31
C PHE A 101 13.40 14.84 -5.63
N ASN A 102 12.79 15.00 -6.80
CA ASN A 102 12.19 16.28 -7.18
C ASN A 102 10.80 16.48 -6.56
N ILE A 103 10.25 17.68 -6.74
CA ILE A 103 8.99 18.11 -6.11
C ILE A 103 7.75 17.35 -6.60
N ALA A 104 7.82 16.64 -7.74
CA ALA A 104 6.70 15.84 -8.23
C ALA A 104 6.38 14.69 -7.26
N LEU A 105 7.38 14.10 -6.60
CA LEU A 105 7.19 13.00 -5.64
C LEU A 105 6.26 13.39 -4.48
N PRO A 106 6.56 14.44 -3.68
CA PRO A 106 5.69 14.83 -2.57
C PRO A 106 4.34 15.37 -3.05
N ILE A 107 4.27 16.11 -4.16
CA ILE A 107 2.99 16.67 -4.65
C ILE A 107 2.04 15.55 -5.11
N ILE A 108 2.45 14.75 -6.09
CA ILE A 108 1.60 13.70 -6.68
C ILE A 108 1.34 12.62 -5.63
N GLY A 109 2.37 12.26 -4.86
CA GLY A 109 2.24 11.30 -3.76
C GLY A 109 1.23 11.75 -2.71
N THR A 110 1.29 13.00 -2.25
CA THR A 110 0.34 13.51 -1.25
C THR A 110 -1.09 13.54 -1.80
N ILE A 111 -1.30 13.96 -3.06
CA ILE A 111 -2.63 13.95 -3.69
C ILE A 111 -3.21 12.53 -3.75
N ALA A 112 -2.42 11.56 -4.18
CA ALA A 112 -2.85 10.16 -4.25
C ALA A 112 -3.17 9.59 -2.86
N LEU A 113 -2.35 9.90 -1.85
CA LEU A 113 -2.56 9.43 -0.48
C LEU A 113 -3.78 10.10 0.18
N ILE A 114 -4.04 11.38 -0.07
CA ILE A 114 -5.28 12.05 0.34
C ILE A 114 -6.49 11.39 -0.31
N ALA A 115 -6.41 11.02 -1.60
CA ALA A 115 -7.48 10.31 -2.28
C ALA A 115 -7.75 8.92 -1.67
N PHE A 116 -6.70 8.20 -1.25
CA PHE A 116 -6.86 6.96 -0.47
C PHE A 116 -7.58 7.20 0.86
N PHE A 117 -7.17 8.23 1.60
CA PHE A 117 -7.81 8.63 2.86
C PHE A 117 -9.29 8.93 2.68
N TYR A 118 -9.63 9.77 1.70
CA TYR A 118 -11.01 10.13 1.37
C TYR A 118 -11.87 8.91 1.04
N MET A 119 -11.30 7.94 0.31
CA MET A 119 -12.01 6.73 -0.07
C MET A 119 -12.23 5.77 1.11
N MET A 120 -11.26 5.70 2.02
CA MET A 120 -11.28 4.74 3.12
C MET A 120 -11.98 5.25 4.37
N TYR A 121 -12.00 6.56 4.61
CA TYR A 121 -12.60 7.14 5.80
C TYR A 121 -14.07 6.72 6.03
N PRO A 122 -14.94 6.70 5.00
CA PRO A 122 -16.34 6.26 5.16
C PRO A 122 -16.48 4.80 5.61
N LEU A 123 -15.50 3.94 5.29
CA LEU A 123 -15.52 2.54 5.68
C LEU A 123 -15.53 2.41 7.19
N LEU A 124 -14.80 3.26 7.93
CA LEU A 124 -14.72 3.17 9.40
C LEU A 124 -16.08 3.31 10.10
N GLY A 125 -16.99 4.12 9.54
CA GLY A 125 -18.30 4.42 10.14
C GLY A 125 -19.37 3.35 9.92
N HIS A 126 -19.21 2.49 8.91
CA HIS A 126 -20.29 1.63 8.42
C HIS A 126 -19.92 0.14 8.36
N LEU A 127 -18.88 -0.29 9.09
CA LEU A 127 -18.42 -1.70 9.07
C LEU A 127 -19.44 -2.72 9.60
N ASN A 128 -20.47 -2.26 10.31
CA ASN A 128 -21.48 -3.14 10.89
C ASN A 128 -22.62 -3.46 9.91
N ASP A 129 -22.76 -2.67 8.84
CA ASP A 129 -23.76 -2.89 7.81
C ASP A 129 -23.14 -3.77 6.72
N TYR A 130 -23.61 -5.02 6.64
CA TYR A 130 -23.05 -6.03 5.74
C TYR A 130 -23.17 -5.63 4.26
N GLU A 131 -24.33 -5.08 3.85
CA GLU A 131 -24.54 -4.61 2.47
C GLU A 131 -23.63 -3.43 2.16
N TYR A 132 -23.53 -2.48 3.10
CA TYR A 132 -22.62 -1.35 2.93
C TYR A 132 -21.16 -1.79 2.89
N HIS A 133 -20.76 -2.76 3.70
CA HIS A 133 -19.41 -3.31 3.74
C HIS A 133 -19.03 -3.93 2.40
N GLU A 134 -19.84 -4.84 1.87
CA GLU A 134 -19.56 -5.51 0.60
C GLU A 134 -19.48 -4.50 -0.55
N TYR A 135 -20.46 -3.58 -0.63
CA TYR A 135 -20.48 -2.52 -1.63
C TYR A 135 -19.26 -1.60 -1.55
N SER A 136 -18.91 -1.16 -0.34
CA SER A 136 -17.85 -0.17 -0.14
C SER A 136 -16.46 -0.78 -0.30
N VAL A 137 -16.26 -2.03 0.08
CA VAL A 137 -15.01 -2.76 -0.16
C VAL A 137 -14.81 -3.03 -1.66
N LYS A 138 -15.88 -3.38 -2.39
CA LYS A 138 -15.82 -3.50 -3.86
C LYS A 138 -15.46 -2.16 -4.51
N LYS A 139 -16.09 -1.07 -4.07
CA LYS A 139 -15.82 0.29 -4.54
C LYS A 139 -14.38 0.73 -4.25
N LEU A 140 -13.87 0.41 -3.05
CA LEU A 140 -12.47 0.63 -2.68
C LEU A 140 -11.53 -0.07 -3.66
N TYR A 141 -11.82 -1.30 -4.04
CA TYR A 141 -10.97 -2.03 -4.98
C TYR A 141 -11.00 -1.41 -6.38
N THR A 142 -12.20 -1.15 -6.92
CA THR A 142 -12.35 -0.61 -8.28
C THR A 142 -11.79 0.80 -8.41
N ARG A 143 -12.00 1.66 -7.39
CA ARG A 143 -11.54 3.06 -7.44
C ARG A 143 -10.14 3.26 -6.86
N GLY A 144 -9.71 2.40 -5.94
CA GLY A 144 -8.39 2.48 -5.30
C GLY A 144 -7.28 1.89 -6.16
N MET A 145 -7.56 0.92 -7.03
CA MET A 145 -6.53 0.34 -7.91
C MET A 145 -5.84 1.39 -8.80
N PRO A 146 -6.57 2.33 -9.47
CA PRO A 146 -5.93 3.44 -10.19
C PRO A 146 -4.98 4.29 -9.33
N LEU A 147 -5.27 4.48 -8.05
CA LEU A 147 -4.43 5.30 -7.16
C LEU A 147 -3.05 4.67 -6.90
N TYR A 148 -2.94 3.34 -6.89
CA TYR A 148 -1.64 2.67 -6.81
C TYR A 148 -0.78 2.97 -8.06
N PHE A 149 -1.37 3.04 -9.24
CA PHE A 149 -0.64 3.45 -10.45
C PHE A 149 -0.19 4.90 -10.38
N ILE A 150 -1.02 5.80 -9.84
CA ILE A 150 -0.62 7.19 -9.61
C ILE A 150 0.57 7.29 -8.65
N LEU A 151 0.62 6.45 -7.60
CA LEU A 151 1.80 6.37 -6.73
C LEU A 151 3.06 5.89 -7.47
N GLN A 152 2.95 4.92 -8.39
CA GLN A 152 4.08 4.50 -9.22
C GLN A 152 4.55 5.62 -10.16
N ILE A 153 3.61 6.38 -10.74
CA ILE A 153 3.91 7.56 -11.56
C ILE A 153 4.61 8.64 -10.72
N ALA A 154 4.17 8.87 -9.49
CA ALA A 154 4.82 9.83 -8.58
C ALA A 154 6.27 9.45 -8.31
N VAL A 155 6.56 8.17 -8.08
CA VAL A 155 7.93 7.67 -7.89
C VAL A 155 8.76 7.83 -9.16
N LEU A 156 8.20 7.47 -10.32
CA LEU A 156 8.89 7.58 -11.61
C LEU A 156 9.24 9.03 -11.91
N LEU A 157 8.26 9.93 -11.89
CA LEU A 157 8.47 11.36 -12.16
C LEU A 157 9.37 11.99 -11.10
N GLY A 158 9.21 11.61 -9.83
CA GLY A 158 10.02 12.07 -8.70
C GLY A 158 11.51 11.73 -8.80
N SER A 159 11.83 10.63 -9.51
CA SER A 159 13.19 10.14 -9.70
C SER A 159 13.88 10.72 -10.93
N LEU A 160 13.16 11.46 -11.78
CA LEU A 160 13.75 12.11 -12.95
C LEU A 160 14.57 13.34 -12.51
N PRO A 161 15.70 13.61 -13.19
CA PRO A 161 16.44 14.84 -13.03
C PRO A 161 15.65 15.97 -13.71
N LEU A 162 14.76 16.61 -12.94
CA LEU A 162 13.97 17.79 -13.34
C LEU A 162 14.38 19.00 -12.51
#